data_AF-A0A285ZR07-F1
#
_entry.id   AF-A0A285ZR07-F1
#
_cell.length_a   1.000
_cell.length_b   1.000
_cell.length_c   1.000
_cell.angle_alpha   90.00
_cell.angle_beta   90.00
_cell.angle_gamma   90.00
#
_symmetry.space_group_name_H-M   'P 1'
#
loop_
_entity.id
_entity.type
_entity.pdbx_description
1 polymer ?
#
loop_
_entity_poly.entity_id
_entity_poly.type
_entity_poly.pdbx_seq_one_letter_code
_entity_poly.pdbx_strand_id
1 'polypeptide(L)'
;MRVNIKTENRAMERLEPILKETFAGLNYLNVSEDSEYFYMEFASATKDMAKVMRELDGLVKPYIHKYGDENTAYVFHIYKGKELVNIIRYHEKHYGYRVAVKTDGEVQQLFVVDLLGIGDYSVFNQHFEQLGLMYRPVRTPAIGQYRMDLPTSFSDAGYWATSSKVLKPYLEKIVKGIAAQLNRDTGA
;
A
#
# COMPACT_ATOMS: atom_id res chain seq x y z
N MET A 1 29.14 21.02 8.95
CA MET A 1 28.33 20.20 8.02
C MET A 1 26.85 20.51 8.26
N ARG A 2 26.24 21.43 7.51
CA ARG A 2 24.84 21.91 7.68
C ARG A 2 24.15 22.19 6.33
N VAL A 3 24.73 21.71 5.23
CA VAL A 3 24.35 22.11 3.85
C VAL A 3 23.44 21.06 3.16
N ASN A 4 23.39 19.81 3.65
CA ASN A 4 22.58 18.76 3.02
C ASN A 4 21.07 18.86 3.31
N ILE A 5 20.68 18.97 4.58
CA ILE A 5 19.27 18.90 5.00
C ILE A 5 18.41 20.00 4.34
N LYS A 6 18.96 21.21 4.17
CA LYS A 6 18.24 22.33 3.51
C LYS A 6 18.09 22.16 2.01
N THR A 7 18.99 21.42 1.37
CA THR A 7 18.95 21.18 -0.08
C THR A 7 18.02 20.00 -0.41
N GLU A 8 18.02 18.97 0.42
CA GLU A 8 17.13 17.80 0.33
C GLU A 8 15.66 18.21 0.52
N ASN A 9 15.33 19.00 1.55
CA ASN A 9 13.97 19.53 1.72
C ASN A 9 13.50 20.36 0.51
N ARG A 10 14.36 21.23 -0.03
CA ARG A 10 14.04 22.01 -1.25
C ARG A 10 13.88 21.15 -2.50
N ALA A 11 14.51 19.98 -2.55
CA ALA A 11 14.32 19.04 -3.64
C ALA A 11 13.01 18.28 -3.48
N MET A 12 12.61 17.90 -2.26
CA MET A 12 11.31 17.27 -2.01
C MET A 12 10.13 18.22 -2.26
N GLU A 13 10.27 19.51 -1.94
CA GLU A 13 9.29 20.55 -2.31
C GLU A 13 9.00 20.58 -3.83
N ARG A 14 9.98 20.20 -4.68
CA ARG A 14 9.79 20.14 -6.14
C ARG A 14 9.02 18.92 -6.61
N LEU A 15 8.81 17.91 -5.77
CA LEU A 15 8.05 16.73 -6.16
C LEU A 15 6.59 17.10 -6.44
N GLU A 16 6.00 18.01 -5.68
CA GLU A 16 4.61 18.46 -5.89
C GLU A 16 4.35 19.01 -7.31
N PRO A 17 5.09 20.02 -7.82
CA PRO A 17 4.86 20.51 -9.18
C PRO A 17 5.15 19.44 -10.23
N ILE A 18 6.17 18.60 -10.05
CA ILE A 18 6.48 17.49 -10.97
C ILE A 18 5.30 16.53 -11.08
N LEU A 19 4.66 16.18 -9.95
CA LEU A 19 3.49 15.31 -9.93
C LEU A 19 2.30 15.94 -10.67
N LYS A 20 2.03 17.23 -10.44
CA LYS A 20 0.94 17.96 -11.13
C LYS A 20 1.15 18.03 -12.64
N GLU A 21 2.39 18.27 -13.08
CA GLU A 21 2.73 18.34 -14.50
C GLU A 21 2.69 16.97 -15.20
N THR A 22 3.09 15.91 -14.49
CA THR A 22 3.18 14.56 -15.06
C THR A 22 1.81 13.90 -15.18
N PHE A 23 0.95 14.06 -14.17
CA PHE A 23 -0.31 13.32 -14.08
C PHE A 23 -1.51 14.19 -14.45
N ALA A 24 -1.80 14.28 -15.75
CA ALA A 24 -2.95 15.05 -16.27
C ALA A 24 -4.33 14.61 -15.71
N GLY A 25 -4.44 13.40 -15.15
CA GLY A 25 -5.66 12.89 -14.50
C GLY A 25 -5.76 13.18 -13.01
N LEU A 26 -4.77 13.87 -12.43
CA LEU A 26 -4.72 14.27 -11.02
C LEU A 26 -5.58 15.53 -10.83
N ASN A 27 -6.76 15.36 -10.26
CA ASN A 27 -7.70 16.46 -10.02
C ASN A 27 -7.29 17.31 -8.83
N TYR A 28 -6.69 16.68 -7.82
CA TYR A 28 -6.29 17.35 -6.60
C TYR A 28 -5.04 16.71 -6.03
N LEU A 29 -4.11 17.57 -5.60
CA LEU A 29 -2.89 17.19 -4.90
C LEU A 29 -2.75 18.12 -3.70
N ASN A 30 -2.66 17.53 -2.51
CA ASN A 30 -2.27 18.24 -1.30
C ASN A 30 -1.03 17.59 -0.71
N VAL A 31 -0.06 18.41 -0.32
CA VAL A 31 1.22 17.97 0.22
C VAL A 31 1.41 18.64 1.58
N SER A 32 1.85 17.87 2.58
CA SER A 32 2.16 18.42 3.89
C SER A 32 3.32 19.41 3.83
N GLU A 33 3.42 20.30 4.83
CA GLU A 33 4.45 21.36 4.86
C GLU A 33 5.89 20.80 4.85
N ASP A 34 6.08 19.61 5.41
CA ASP A 34 7.35 18.87 5.45
C ASP A 34 7.61 18.01 4.19
N SER A 35 6.67 17.98 3.23
CA SER A 35 6.73 17.14 2.02
C SER A 35 6.87 15.64 2.29
N GLU A 36 6.33 15.17 3.42
CA GLU A 36 6.32 13.75 3.79
C GLU A 36 5.02 13.04 3.38
N TYR A 37 3.89 13.77 3.37
CA TYR A 37 2.56 13.23 3.11
C TYR A 37 1.95 13.84 1.86
N PHE A 38 1.51 12.96 0.96
CA PHE A 38 0.90 13.32 -0.31
C PHE A 38 -0.51 12.74 -0.37
N TYR A 39 -1.52 13.59 -0.48
CA TYR A 39 -2.88 13.21 -0.81
C TYR A 39 -3.10 13.45 -2.30
N MET A 40 -3.31 12.37 -3.06
CA MET A 40 -3.47 12.40 -4.50
C MET A 40 -4.88 11.92 -4.87
N GLU A 41 -5.69 12.76 -5.51
CA GLU A 41 -7.01 12.38 -6.01
C GLU A 41 -7.04 12.43 -7.54
N PHE A 42 -7.19 11.26 -8.14
CA PHE A 42 -7.42 11.09 -9.56
C PHE A 42 -8.91 11.13 -9.88
N ALA A 43 -9.25 11.53 -11.11
CA ALA A 43 -10.64 11.56 -11.56
C ALA A 43 -11.34 10.20 -11.37
N SER A 44 -12.60 10.22 -10.94
CA SER A 44 -13.42 9.01 -10.79
C SER A 44 -13.57 8.21 -12.10
N ALA A 45 -13.44 8.88 -13.25
CA ALA A 45 -13.45 8.27 -14.58
C ALA A 45 -12.13 7.57 -14.96
N THR A 46 -11.09 7.63 -14.13
CA THR A 46 -9.79 6.99 -14.41
C THR A 46 -9.96 5.48 -14.53
N LYS A 47 -9.77 4.95 -15.75
CA LYS A 47 -10.11 3.56 -16.06
C LYS A 47 -9.09 2.56 -15.51
N ASP A 48 -7.80 2.90 -15.58
CA ASP A 48 -6.70 1.99 -15.23
C ASP A 48 -5.82 2.60 -14.13
N MET A 49 -6.23 2.38 -12.87
CA MET A 49 -5.45 2.83 -11.72
C MET A 49 -4.15 2.05 -11.55
N ALA A 50 -4.07 0.79 -12.03
CA ALA A 50 -2.84 0.01 -11.94
C ALA A 50 -1.74 0.62 -12.80
N LYS A 51 -2.07 1.08 -14.01
CA LYS A 51 -1.14 1.83 -14.85
C LYS A 51 -0.69 3.13 -14.19
N VAL A 52 -1.62 3.91 -13.64
CA VAL A 52 -1.28 5.15 -12.91
C VAL A 52 -0.33 4.87 -11.75
N MET A 53 -0.59 3.83 -10.94
CA MET A 53 0.28 3.46 -9.83
C MET A 53 1.68 3.02 -10.29
N ARG A 54 1.80 2.30 -11.41
CA ARG A 54 3.11 1.94 -11.99
C ARG A 54 3.89 3.16 -12.46
N GLU A 55 3.22 4.10 -13.13
CA GLU A 55 3.84 5.36 -13.57
C GLU A 55 4.26 6.22 -12.38
N LEU A 56 3.41 6.28 -11.34
CA LEU A 56 3.70 6.97 -10.09
C LEU A 56 4.90 6.34 -9.36
N ASP A 57 4.92 5.02 -9.15
CA ASP A 57 6.04 4.32 -8.50
C ASP A 57 7.33 4.49 -9.30
N GLY A 58 7.26 4.37 -10.63
CA GLY A 58 8.41 4.56 -11.52
C GLY A 58 9.00 5.97 -11.48
N LEU A 59 8.20 7.00 -11.22
CA LEU A 59 8.65 8.38 -11.06
C LEU A 59 9.14 8.67 -9.64
N VAL A 60 8.33 8.32 -8.65
CA VAL A 60 8.50 8.75 -7.25
C VAL A 60 9.60 7.96 -6.56
N LYS A 61 9.69 6.65 -6.77
CA LYS A 61 10.68 5.81 -6.10
C LYS A 61 12.12 6.23 -6.39
N PRO A 62 12.54 6.46 -7.66
CA PRO A 62 13.88 6.96 -7.93
C PRO A 62 14.10 8.39 -7.42
N TYR A 63 13.05 9.22 -7.43
CA TYR A 63 13.14 10.60 -6.93
C TYR A 63 13.43 10.63 -5.42
N ILE A 64 12.66 9.88 -4.64
CA ILE A 64 12.86 9.75 -3.19
C ILE A 64 14.20 9.10 -2.88
N HIS A 65 14.62 8.09 -3.65
CA HIS A 65 15.94 7.50 -3.45
C HIS A 65 17.08 8.51 -3.67
N LYS A 66 16.89 9.49 -4.56
CA LYS A 66 17.91 10.48 -4.88
C LYS A 66 17.90 11.70 -3.95
N TYR A 67 16.72 12.12 -3.49
CA TYR A 67 16.52 13.41 -2.83
C TYR A 67 15.82 13.35 -1.47
N GLY A 68 15.22 12.22 -1.12
CA GLY A 68 14.54 12.03 0.15
C GLY A 68 15.50 11.61 1.26
N ASP A 69 15.09 11.84 2.51
CA ASP A 69 15.77 11.33 3.70
C ASP A 69 15.46 9.84 3.87
N GLU A 70 16.50 9.01 4.01
CA GLU A 70 16.39 7.56 4.23
C GLU A 70 15.69 7.20 5.55
N ASN A 71 15.64 8.13 6.51
CA ASN A 71 14.98 7.94 7.80
C ASN A 71 13.55 8.48 7.83
N THR A 72 13.11 9.15 6.76
CA THR A 72 11.75 9.69 6.64
C THR A 72 10.88 8.75 5.82
N ALA A 73 9.71 8.42 6.36
CA ALA A 73 8.69 7.67 5.65
C ALA A 73 7.86 8.63 4.78
N TYR A 74 7.91 8.45 3.46
CA TYR A 74 7.13 9.25 2.52
C TYR A 74 5.84 8.50 2.14
N VAL A 75 4.69 9.12 2.37
CA VAL A 75 3.38 8.45 2.31
C VAL A 75 2.48 9.08 1.25
N PHE A 76 2.05 8.26 0.29
CA PHE A 76 1.19 8.66 -0.82
C PHE A 76 -0.17 7.99 -0.68
N HIS A 77 -1.20 8.74 -0.31
CA HIS A 77 -2.58 8.28 -0.32
C HIS A 77 -3.18 8.54 -1.70
N ILE A 78 -3.61 7.47 -2.36
CA ILE A 78 -4.06 7.51 -3.76
C ILE A 78 -5.55 7.23 -3.80
N TYR A 79 -6.29 8.24 -4.23
CA TYR A 79 -7.74 8.21 -4.35
C TYR A 79 -8.18 8.23 -5.82
N LYS A 80 -9.32 7.60 -6.08
CA LYS A 80 -10.09 7.71 -7.33
C LYS A 80 -11.45 8.30 -6.99
N GLY A 81 -11.64 9.59 -7.24
CA GLY A 81 -12.73 10.34 -6.62
C GLY A 81 -12.65 10.23 -5.10
N LYS A 82 -13.70 9.71 -4.45
CA LYS A 82 -13.75 9.53 -2.97
C LYS A 82 -13.25 8.17 -2.48
N GLU A 83 -12.87 7.27 -3.38
CA GLU A 83 -12.44 5.92 -3.05
C GLU A 83 -10.94 5.89 -2.80
N LEU A 84 -10.50 5.48 -1.61
CA LEU A 84 -9.09 5.19 -1.33
C LEU A 84 -8.72 3.91 -2.07
N VAL A 85 -7.88 4.04 -3.09
CA VAL A 85 -7.45 2.92 -3.95
C VAL A 85 -6.24 2.23 -3.33
N ASN A 86 -5.27 3.00 -2.88
CA ASN A 86 -4.04 2.46 -2.31
C ASN A 86 -3.32 3.50 -1.44
N ILE A 87 -2.41 3.04 -0.60
CA ILE A 87 -1.41 3.90 0.04
C ILE A 87 -0.04 3.32 -0.34
N ILE A 88 0.85 4.15 -0.87
CA ILE A 88 2.23 3.73 -1.18
C ILE A 88 3.14 4.43 -0.17
N ARG A 89 4.01 3.64 0.46
CA ARG A 89 4.92 4.13 1.48
C ARG A 89 6.36 3.79 1.13
N TYR A 90 7.19 4.81 1.05
CA TYR A 90 8.62 4.68 0.78
C TYR A 90 9.41 4.83 2.08
N HIS A 91 10.51 4.08 2.18
CA HIS A 91 11.38 3.97 3.37
C HIS A 91 10.69 3.40 4.64
N GLU A 92 9.42 3.03 4.57
CA GLU A 92 8.73 2.35 5.67
C GLU A 92 8.93 0.83 5.61
N LYS A 93 9.63 0.26 6.60
CA LYS A 93 10.01 -1.16 6.62
C LYS A 93 8.82 -2.11 6.90
N HIS A 94 7.80 -1.63 7.60
CA HIS A 94 6.70 -2.46 8.11
C HIS A 94 5.35 -2.20 7.44
N TYR A 95 5.35 -1.54 6.28
CA TYR A 95 4.11 -1.23 5.58
C TYR A 95 3.66 -2.40 4.69
N GLY A 96 2.58 -3.07 5.11
CA GLY A 96 1.97 -4.20 4.41
C GLY A 96 2.84 -5.48 4.41
N TYR A 97 2.29 -6.56 3.87
CA TYR A 97 2.94 -7.86 3.82
C TYR A 97 3.23 -8.27 2.37
N ARG A 98 4.41 -8.84 2.14
CA ARG A 98 4.83 -9.29 0.80
C ARG A 98 4.84 -10.80 0.75
N VAL A 99 3.94 -11.39 -0.05
CA VAL A 99 3.83 -12.85 -0.15
C VAL A 99 4.11 -13.32 -1.57
N ALA A 100 5.08 -14.22 -1.70
CA ALA A 100 5.35 -14.90 -2.96
C ALA A 100 4.39 -16.09 -3.14
N VAL A 101 3.66 -16.12 -4.25
CA VAL A 101 2.74 -17.22 -4.60
C VAL A 101 3.14 -17.77 -5.97
N LYS A 102 3.23 -19.09 -6.09
CA LYS A 102 3.45 -19.75 -7.39
C LYS A 102 2.10 -20.00 -8.08
N THR A 103 1.90 -19.39 -9.25
CA THR A 103 0.69 -19.47 -10.08
C THR A 103 1.09 -19.74 -11.52
N ASP A 104 0.46 -20.71 -12.20
CA ASP A 104 0.74 -21.02 -13.62
C ASP A 104 2.23 -21.22 -13.96
N GLY A 105 3.01 -21.76 -13.02
CA GLY A 105 4.45 -22.00 -13.19
C GLY A 105 5.36 -20.82 -12.79
N GLU A 106 4.81 -19.62 -12.66
CA GLU A 106 5.56 -18.41 -12.31
C GLU A 106 5.37 -18.00 -10.84
N VAL A 107 6.34 -17.27 -10.29
CA VAL A 107 6.23 -16.70 -8.94
C VAL A 107 5.70 -15.28 -9.07
N GLN A 108 4.52 -15.04 -8.53
CA GLN A 108 3.95 -13.71 -8.37
C GLN A 108 4.24 -13.16 -6.97
N GLN A 109 4.64 -11.89 -6.89
CA GLN A 109 4.76 -11.17 -5.63
C GLN A 109 3.46 -10.43 -5.35
N LEU A 110 2.80 -10.81 -4.26
CA LEU A 110 1.58 -10.16 -3.79
C LEU A 110 1.92 -9.18 -2.67
N PHE A 111 1.26 -8.03 -2.69
CA PHE A 111 1.33 -7.02 -1.64
C PHE A 111 -0.03 -6.92 -0.96
N VAL A 112 -0.07 -7.24 0.33
CA VAL A 112 -1.29 -7.33 1.14
C VAL A 112 -1.29 -6.23 2.18
N VAL A 113 -2.32 -5.40 2.19
CA VAL A 113 -2.29 -4.16 2.96
C VAL A 113 -3.65 -3.77 3.51
N ASP A 114 -3.68 -3.36 4.78
CA ASP A 114 -4.86 -2.75 5.41
C ASP A 114 -4.86 -1.26 5.10
N LEU A 115 -5.79 -0.83 4.24
CA LEU A 115 -5.89 0.57 3.83
C LEU A 115 -6.67 1.42 4.85
N LEU A 116 -7.58 0.81 5.61
CA LEU A 116 -8.55 1.51 6.44
C LEU A 116 -8.31 1.32 7.94
N GLY A 117 -7.38 0.43 8.33
CA GLY A 117 -7.09 0.09 9.72
C GLY A 117 -8.21 -0.69 10.39
N ILE A 118 -9.09 -1.34 9.61
CA ILE A 118 -10.27 -2.05 10.11
C ILE A 118 -10.15 -3.57 10.04
N GLY A 119 -9.01 -4.10 9.57
CA GLY A 119 -8.76 -5.53 9.46
C GLY A 119 -9.23 -6.17 8.14
N ASP A 120 -9.65 -5.37 7.17
CA ASP A 120 -9.88 -5.78 5.79
C ASP A 120 -8.66 -5.43 4.95
N TYR A 121 -8.13 -6.39 4.22
CA TYR A 121 -6.87 -6.28 3.51
C TYR A 121 -7.09 -6.26 2.00
N SER A 122 -6.62 -5.21 1.34
CA SER A 122 -6.49 -5.17 -0.11
C SER A 122 -5.28 -5.99 -0.55
N VAL A 123 -5.45 -6.80 -1.59
CA VAL A 123 -4.38 -7.62 -2.17
C VAL A 123 -4.07 -7.12 -3.57
N PHE A 124 -2.82 -6.73 -3.79
CA PHE A 124 -2.30 -6.27 -5.06
C PHE A 124 -1.26 -7.26 -5.59
N ASN A 125 -1.10 -7.33 -6.91
CA ASN A 125 0.07 -7.96 -7.51
C ASN A 125 1.24 -6.96 -7.65
N GLN A 126 2.40 -7.45 -8.11
CA GLN A 126 3.60 -6.66 -8.38
C GLN A 126 3.43 -5.55 -9.44
N HIS A 127 2.31 -5.54 -10.17
CA HIS A 127 1.96 -4.54 -11.16
C HIS A 127 0.90 -3.56 -10.65
N PHE A 128 0.62 -3.55 -9.34
CA PHE A 128 -0.39 -2.74 -8.67
C PHE A 128 -1.84 -3.03 -9.07
N GLU A 129 -2.12 -4.19 -9.69
CA GLU A 129 -3.49 -4.61 -9.95
C GLU A 129 -4.11 -5.15 -8.67
N GLN A 130 -5.25 -4.58 -8.26
CA GLN A 130 -5.99 -5.08 -7.12
C GLN A 130 -6.68 -6.39 -7.49
N LEU A 131 -6.23 -7.49 -6.90
CA LEU A 131 -6.76 -8.83 -7.15
C LEU A 131 -8.04 -9.09 -6.34
N GLY A 132 -8.25 -8.35 -5.25
CA GLY A 132 -9.45 -8.43 -4.40
C GLY A 132 -9.18 -8.03 -2.96
N LEU A 133 -10.16 -8.31 -2.11
CA LEU A 133 -10.09 -8.10 -0.67
C LEU A 133 -9.94 -9.44 0.05
N MET A 134 -9.21 -9.43 1.16
CA MET A 134 -9.12 -10.49 2.16
C MET A 134 -9.68 -9.95 3.47
N TYR A 135 -10.61 -10.68 4.06
CA TYR A 135 -11.28 -10.24 5.28
C TYR A 135 -11.64 -11.46 6.13
N ARG A 136 -11.89 -11.23 7.41
CA ARG A 136 -12.43 -12.27 8.30
C ARG A 136 -13.94 -12.07 8.36
N PRO A 137 -14.76 -13.00 7.83
CA PRO A 137 -16.20 -12.90 7.96
C PRO A 137 -16.53 -12.91 9.44
N VAL A 138 -17.00 -11.77 9.96
CA VAL A 138 -17.41 -11.77 11.34
C VAL A 138 -18.68 -12.60 11.43
N ARG A 139 -18.68 -13.65 12.25
CA ARG A 139 -19.94 -14.12 12.85
C ARG A 139 -20.37 -12.99 13.79
N THR A 140 -21.10 -12.02 13.25
CA THR A 140 -21.73 -10.85 13.89
C THR A 140 -21.13 -10.46 15.25
N PRO A 141 -20.28 -9.43 15.37
CA PRO A 141 -20.05 -8.83 16.66
C PRO A 141 -21.25 -7.93 16.97
N ALA A 142 -21.71 -7.93 18.22
CA ALA A 142 -22.60 -6.87 18.66
C ALA A 142 -21.91 -5.52 18.39
N ILE A 143 -22.69 -4.55 17.91
CA ILE A 143 -22.27 -3.18 17.60
C ILE A 143 -21.27 -2.68 18.65
N GLY A 144 -20.06 -2.31 18.24
CA GLY A 144 -19.10 -1.61 19.11
C GLY A 144 -17.76 -2.30 19.39
N GLN A 145 -17.41 -3.42 18.76
CA GLN A 145 -16.09 -4.05 18.92
C GLN A 145 -15.38 -4.29 17.58
N TYR A 146 -14.86 -3.22 16.97
CA TYR A 146 -13.76 -3.35 16.03
C TYR A 146 -12.53 -3.76 16.83
N ARG A 147 -12.12 -5.03 16.72
CA ARG A 147 -10.99 -5.57 17.49
C ARG A 147 -9.70 -4.89 17.05
N MET A 148 -9.16 -4.07 17.94
CA MET A 148 -7.84 -3.44 17.88
C MET A 148 -6.71 -4.37 18.36
N ASP A 149 -6.93 -5.68 18.44
CA ASP A 149 -5.94 -6.63 18.94
C ASP A 149 -5.18 -7.32 17.80
N LEU A 150 -3.98 -6.79 17.53
CA LEU A 150 -2.69 -7.44 17.23
C LEU A 150 -2.57 -8.72 16.32
N PRO A 151 -1.41 -8.91 15.65
CA PRO A 151 -1.23 -9.72 14.43
C PRO A 151 -1.46 -11.25 14.46
N THR A 152 -1.91 -11.83 15.57
CA THR A 152 -2.01 -13.30 15.77
C THR A 152 -3.06 -14.00 14.90
N SER A 153 -3.92 -13.26 14.19
CA SER A 153 -5.04 -13.83 13.42
C SER A 153 -4.67 -14.48 12.07
N PHE A 154 -3.44 -14.29 11.57
CA PHE A 154 -2.98 -14.93 10.34
C PHE A 154 -2.50 -16.38 10.52
N SER A 155 -2.51 -16.90 11.74
CA SER A 155 -2.10 -18.29 12.03
C SER A 155 -3.11 -19.34 11.53
N ASP A 156 -4.38 -18.97 11.35
CA ASP A 156 -5.44 -19.88 10.91
C ASP A 156 -6.14 -19.35 9.64
N ALA A 157 -5.79 -19.97 8.51
CA ALA A 157 -6.36 -19.66 7.20
C ALA A 157 -7.87 -19.95 7.10
N GLY A 158 -8.43 -20.82 7.95
CA GLY A 158 -9.84 -21.18 7.92
C GLY A 158 -10.80 -20.05 8.31
N TYR A 159 -10.31 -19.02 8.99
CA TYR A 159 -11.09 -17.83 9.36
C TYR A 159 -11.08 -16.70 8.33
N TRP A 160 -10.33 -16.88 7.24
CA TRP A 160 -10.21 -15.86 6.21
C TRP A 160 -11.12 -16.18 5.03
N ALA A 161 -11.68 -15.13 4.45
CA ALA A 161 -12.40 -15.16 3.19
C ALA A 161 -11.81 -14.13 2.22
N THR A 162 -12.22 -14.23 0.97
CA THR A 162 -11.88 -13.25 -0.05
C THR A 162 -13.07 -12.94 -0.93
N SER A 163 -13.16 -11.68 -1.37
CA SER A 163 -14.16 -11.23 -2.34
C SER A 163 -13.88 -11.74 -3.76
N SER A 164 -12.67 -12.26 -4.03
CA SER A 164 -12.19 -12.54 -5.37
C SER A 164 -12.06 -14.04 -5.66
N LYS A 165 -12.62 -14.46 -6.79
CA LYS A 165 -12.41 -15.81 -7.33
C LYS A 165 -10.95 -16.07 -7.69
N VAL A 166 -10.19 -15.03 -8.04
CA VAL A 166 -8.76 -15.11 -8.39
C VAL A 166 -7.93 -15.43 -7.14
N LEU A 167 -8.26 -14.84 -6.00
CA LEU A 167 -7.51 -15.04 -4.75
C LEU A 167 -7.89 -16.34 -4.03
N LYS A 168 -9.11 -16.86 -4.24
CA LYS A 168 -9.63 -18.02 -3.53
C LYS A 168 -8.69 -19.25 -3.51
N PRO A 169 -8.04 -19.64 -4.62
CA PRO A 169 -7.10 -20.78 -4.62
C PRO A 169 -5.81 -20.53 -3.84
N TYR A 170 -5.47 -19.26 -3.58
CA TYR A 170 -4.19 -18.85 -3.00
C TYR A 170 -4.31 -18.34 -1.56
N LEU A 171 -5.54 -18.15 -1.06
CA LEU A 171 -5.82 -17.55 0.23
C LEU A 171 -5.03 -18.18 1.38
N GLU A 172 -4.98 -19.52 1.45
CA GLU A 172 -4.23 -20.23 2.49
C GLU A 172 -2.71 -19.93 2.44
N LYS A 173 -2.14 -19.88 1.23
CA LYS A 173 -0.72 -19.55 1.03
C LYS A 173 -0.43 -18.11 1.43
N ILE A 174 -1.34 -17.19 1.08
CA ILE A 174 -1.24 -15.78 1.44
C ILE A 174 -1.22 -15.63 2.95
N VAL A 175 -2.22 -16.18 3.64
CA VAL A 175 -2.36 -16.10 5.10
C VAL A 175 -1.13 -16.70 5.82
N LYS A 176 -0.68 -17.89 5.41
CA LYS A 176 0.52 -18.52 5.96
C LYS A 176 1.79 -17.70 5.70
N GLY A 177 1.91 -17.09 4.52
CA GLY A 177 3.04 -16.22 4.18
C GLY A 177 3.10 -14.96 5.02
N ILE A 178 1.94 -14.39 5.39
CA ILE A 178 1.83 -13.26 6.31
C ILE A 178 2.22 -13.70 7.73
N ALA A 179 1.67 -14.80 8.23
CA ALA A 179 2.02 -15.32 9.55
C ALA A 179 3.52 -15.58 9.72
N ALA A 180 4.16 -16.14 8.68
CA ALA A 180 5.61 -16.37 8.70
C ALA A 180 6.43 -15.07 8.72
N GLN A 181 5.96 -13.99 8.09
CA GLN A 181 6.60 -12.67 8.19
C GLN A 181 6.48 -12.12 9.60
N LEU A 182 5.27 -12.14 10.16
CA LEU A 182 5.02 -11.66 11.51
C LEU A 182 5.88 -12.36 12.56
N ASN A 183 6.03 -13.69 12.46
CA ASN A 183 6.89 -14.45 13.36
C ASN A 183 8.38 -14.09 13.25
N ARG A 184 8.85 -13.67 12.07
CA ARG A 184 10.22 -13.19 11.88
C ARG A 184 10.42 -11.80 12.47
N ASP A 185 9.41 -10.94 12.35
CA ASP A 185 9.47 -9.56 12.83
C ASP A 185 9.34 -9.46 14.36
N THR A 186 8.67 -10.42 15.00
CA THR A 186 8.50 -10.45 16.47
C THR A 186 9.59 -11.20 17.23
N GLY A 187 10.56 -11.81 16.55
CA GLY A 187 11.68 -12.52 17.18
C GLY A 187 11.26 -13.77 17.93
N ALA A 188 11.07 -14.87 17.20
CA ALA A 188 11.36 -16.20 17.70
C ALA A 188 12.79 -16.59 17.30
#